data_AF-A0A0A1VCM6-F1
#
_entry.id   AF-A0A0A1VCM6-F1
#
_cell.length_a   1.000
_cell.length_b   1.000
_cell.length_c   1.000
_cell.angle_alpha   90.00
_cell.angle_beta   90.00
_cell.angle_gamma   90.00
#
_symmetry.space_group_name_H-M   'P 1'
#
loop_
_entity.id
_entity.type
_entity.pdbx_description
1 polymer ?
#
loop_
_entity_poly.entity_id
_entity_poly.type
_entity_poly.pdbx_seq_one_letter_code
_entity_poly.pdbx_strand_id
1 'polypeptide(L)'
;MGRGSKHNLHRDEWEQRRTEFCARGQDLPHSKLLDLDVVAIRSAKRQRESLLKHIRENLSNAALARQFGVHERSIEKIMSRESWTHI
;
A
#
# COMPACT_ATOMS: atom_id res chain seq x y z
N MET A 1 -6.51 -34.88 -32.69
CA MET A 1 -6.07 -33.51 -33.02
C MET A 1 -6.78 -32.56 -32.08
N GLY A 2 -6.07 -32.02 -31.08
CA GLY A 2 -6.67 -31.15 -30.06
C GLY A 2 -7.15 -29.84 -30.67
N ARG A 3 -8.34 -29.38 -30.29
CA ARG A 3 -8.88 -28.08 -30.69
C ARG A 3 -7.81 -27.01 -30.42
N GLY A 4 -7.27 -26.42 -31.48
CA GLY A 4 -6.38 -25.28 -31.38
C GLY A 4 -7.09 -24.18 -30.58
N SER A 5 -6.37 -23.55 -29.67
CA SER A 5 -6.77 -22.27 -29.06
C SER A 5 -7.22 -21.29 -30.15
N LYS A 6 -7.96 -20.22 -29.83
CA LYS A 6 -8.30 -19.12 -30.77
C LYS A 6 -7.08 -18.62 -31.58
N HIS A 7 -5.87 -18.85 -31.05
CA HIS A 7 -4.59 -18.46 -31.63
C HIS A 7 -3.87 -19.58 -32.41
N ASN A 8 -4.50 -20.75 -32.57
CA ASN A 8 -3.95 -21.94 -33.26
C ASN A 8 -2.62 -22.46 -32.69
N LEU A 9 -2.41 -22.28 -31.38
CA LEU A 9 -1.22 -22.71 -30.63
C LEU A 9 -1.52 -23.96 -29.79
N HIS A 10 -0.48 -24.76 -29.52
CA HIS A 10 -0.56 -25.83 -28.53
C HIS A 10 -0.84 -25.25 -27.14
N ARG A 11 -1.54 -26.00 -26.28
CA ARG A 11 -1.99 -25.49 -24.97
C ARG A 11 -0.83 -24.98 -24.13
N ASP A 12 0.26 -25.73 -24.05
CA ASP A 12 1.43 -25.38 -23.24
C ASP A 12 2.10 -24.08 -23.72
N GLU A 13 2.17 -23.89 -25.04
CA GLU A 13 2.71 -22.67 -25.64
C GLU A 13 1.79 -21.47 -25.34
N TRP A 14 0.48 -21.68 -25.43
CA TRP A 14 -0.49 -20.65 -25.06
C TRP A 14 -0.39 -20.28 -23.57
N GLU A 15 -0.22 -21.25 -22.67
CA GLU A 15 -0.12 -20.99 -21.23
C GLU A 15 1.14 -20.17 -20.87
N GLN A 16 2.26 -20.44 -21.53
CA GLN A 16 3.51 -19.67 -21.36
C GLN A 16 3.37 -18.22 -21.88
N ARG A 17 2.68 -18.03 -23.01
CA ARG A 17 2.58 -16.74 -23.72
C ARG A 17 1.24 -16.03 -23.50
N ARG A 18 0.41 -16.49 -22.57
CA ARG A 18 -0.95 -15.97 -22.32
C ARG A 18 -1.02 -14.46 -22.09
N THR A 19 0.08 -13.85 -21.65
CA THR A 19 0.16 -12.40 -21.42
C THR A 19 0.12 -11.61 -22.72
N GLU A 20 0.66 -12.16 -23.81
CA GLU A 20 0.71 -11.56 -25.15
C GLU A 20 -0.66 -11.58 -25.84
N PHE A 21 -1.54 -12.52 -25.47
CA PHE A 21 -2.78 -12.80 -26.20
C PHE A 21 -4.05 -12.29 -25.52
N CYS A 22 -3.95 -11.76 -24.30
CA CYS A 22 -5.09 -11.25 -23.55
C CYS A 22 -4.89 -9.76 -23.25
N ALA A 23 -5.92 -8.95 -23.50
CA ALA A 23 -5.98 -7.56 -23.05
C ALA A 23 -5.81 -7.48 -21.52
N ARG A 24 -5.06 -6.50 -21.04
CA ARG A 24 -4.73 -6.32 -19.61
C ARG A 24 -4.66 -4.83 -19.27
N GLY A 25 -4.78 -4.50 -17.99
CA GLY A 25 -4.66 -3.12 -17.53
C GLY A 25 -5.64 -2.21 -18.26
N GLN A 26 -5.12 -1.11 -18.80
CA GLN A 26 -5.91 -0.13 -19.57
C GLN A 26 -6.53 -0.67 -20.86
N ASP A 27 -6.03 -1.77 -21.43
CA ASP A 27 -6.60 -2.36 -22.66
C ASP A 27 -7.94 -3.08 -22.39
N LEU A 28 -8.31 -3.28 -21.12
CA LEU A 28 -9.59 -3.88 -20.76
C LEU A 28 -10.71 -2.84 -20.85
N PRO A 29 -11.86 -3.16 -21.47
CA PRO A 29 -12.96 -2.21 -21.70
C PRO A 29 -13.62 -1.70 -20.41
N HIS A 30 -13.44 -2.41 -19.31
CA HIS A 30 -13.95 -2.03 -17.99
C HIS A 30 -12.86 -1.43 -17.08
N SER A 31 -11.62 -1.29 -17.58
CA SER A 31 -10.58 -0.61 -16.82
C SER A 31 -10.88 0.88 -16.76
N LYS A 32 -10.84 1.42 -15.55
CA LYS A 32 -11.03 2.86 -15.29
C LYS A 32 -9.73 3.58 -14.97
N LEU A 33 -8.65 2.83 -14.78
CA LEU A 33 -7.35 3.35 -14.39
C LEU A 33 -6.40 3.29 -15.58
N LEU A 34 -5.62 4.36 -15.73
CA LEU A 34 -4.45 4.39 -16.57
C LEU A 34 -3.25 3.77 -15.84
N ASP A 35 -2.24 3.35 -16.59
CA ASP A 35 -1.02 2.81 -15.99
C ASP A 35 -0.32 3.84 -15.07
N LEU A 36 -0.40 5.12 -15.42
CA LEU A 36 0.10 6.22 -14.58
C LEU A 36 -0.61 6.30 -13.22
N ASP A 37 -1.92 6.05 -13.18
CA ASP A 37 -2.68 6.02 -11.93
C ASP A 37 -2.21 4.88 -11.03
N VAL A 38 -1.98 3.71 -11.62
CA VAL A 38 -1.47 2.54 -10.89
C VAL A 38 -0.09 2.83 -10.30
N VAL A 39 0.79 3.51 -11.04
CA VAL A 39 2.11 3.95 -10.55
C VAL A 39 1.95 4.95 -9.40
N ALA A 40 1.08 5.95 -9.55
CA ALA A 40 0.82 6.95 -8.52
C ALA A 40 0.29 6.31 -7.23
N ILE A 41 -0.67 5.39 -7.32
CA ILE A 41 -1.22 4.65 -6.17
C ILE A 41 -0.13 3.85 -5.46
N ARG A 42 0.73 3.15 -6.21
CA ARG A 42 1.86 2.40 -5.63
C ARG A 42 2.86 3.32 -4.93
N SER A 43 3.14 4.49 -5.51
CA SER A 43 3.99 5.51 -4.90
C SER A 43 3.38 6.03 -3.59
N ALA A 44 2.10 6.40 -3.60
CA ALA A 44 1.38 6.85 -2.42
C ALA A 44 1.37 5.78 -1.30
N LYS A 45 1.23 4.50 -1.64
CA LYS A 45 1.35 3.39 -0.68
C LYS A 45 2.73 3.39 0.00
N ARG A 46 3.81 3.51 -0.77
CA ARG A 46 5.18 3.56 -0.22
C ARG A 46 5.38 4.77 0.69
N GLN A 47 4.89 5.94 0.28
CA GLN A 47 4.94 7.15 1.10
C GLN A 47 4.19 6.97 2.42
N ARG A 48 2.98 6.39 2.38
CA ARG A 48 2.19 6.06 3.57
C ARG A 48 2.95 5.13 4.51
N GLU A 49 3.60 4.09 3.99
CA GLU A 49 4.39 3.15 4.80
C GLU A 49 5.57 3.85 5.48
N SER A 50 6.26 4.76 4.78
CA SER A 50 7.32 5.58 5.35
C SER A 50 6.81 6.49 6.48
N LEU A 51 5.65 7.13 6.29
CA LEU A 51 5.03 7.97 7.32
C LEU A 51 4.61 7.16 8.54
N LEU A 52 3.99 5.99 8.34
CA LEU A 52 3.62 5.10 9.44
C LEU A 52 4.85 4.61 10.22
N LYS A 53 5.95 4.32 9.53
CA LYS A 53 7.23 3.99 10.17
C LYS A 53 7.73 5.17 11.01
N HIS A 54 7.76 6.37 10.44
CA HIS A 54 8.19 7.57 11.15
C HIS A 54 7.33 7.86 12.39
N ILE A 55 6.00 7.77 12.27
CA ILE A 55 5.07 7.92 13.38
C ILE A 55 5.38 6.90 14.48
N ARG A 56 5.54 5.62 14.12
CA ARG A 56 5.83 4.57 15.10
C ARG A 56 7.14 4.85 15.85
N GLU A 57 8.17 5.24 15.12
CA GLU A 57 9.53 5.40 15.66
C GLU A 57 9.71 6.68 16.49
N ASN A 58 8.99 7.76 16.16
CA ASN A 58 9.25 9.09 16.71
C ASN A 58 8.05 9.77 17.37
N LEU A 59 6.82 9.50 16.90
CA LEU A 59 5.63 10.25 17.32
C LEU A 59 4.61 9.41 18.10
N SER A 60 4.83 8.11 18.22
CA SER A 60 4.00 7.23 19.06
C SER A 60 4.15 7.60 20.53
N ASN A 61 3.14 7.33 21.36
CA ASN A 61 3.21 7.59 22.80
C ASN A 61 4.45 6.96 23.44
N ALA A 62 4.80 5.75 23.04
CA ALA A 62 6.02 5.06 23.45
C ALA A 62 7.31 5.76 23.00
N ALA A 63 7.34 6.31 21.78
CA ALA A 63 8.48 7.09 21.29
C ALA A 63 8.62 8.41 22.06
N LEU A 64 7.53 9.13 22.27
CA LEU A 64 7.50 10.37 23.04
C LEU A 64 7.89 10.14 24.50
N ALA A 65 7.37 9.08 25.11
CA ALA A 65 7.72 8.65 26.46
C ALA A 65 9.24 8.44 26.62
N ARG A 66 9.86 7.72 25.67
CA ARG A 66 11.32 7.55 25.62
C ARG A 66 12.06 8.87 25.41
N GLN A 67 11.58 9.72 24.51
CA GLN A 67 12.23 11.01 24.20
C GLN A 67 12.23 11.95 25.41
N PHE A 68 11.14 12.01 26.16
CA PHE A 68 10.98 12.89 27.32
C PHE A 68 11.36 12.24 28.65
N GLY A 69 11.72 10.95 28.67
CA GLY A 69 12.11 10.23 29.88
C GLY A 69 10.96 10.03 30.87
N VAL A 70 9.73 9.88 30.37
CA VAL A 70 8.51 9.71 31.18
C VAL A 70 7.79 8.41 30.84
N HIS A 71 6.84 8.00 31.68
CA HIS A 71 6.00 6.82 31.41
C HIS A 71 4.95 7.12 30.33
N GLU A 72 4.57 6.12 29.52
CA GLU A 72 3.57 6.26 28.43
C GLU A 72 2.24 6.84 28.93
N ARG A 73 1.76 6.37 30.08
CA ARG A 73 0.56 6.91 30.75
C ARG A 73 0.59 8.43 31.01
N SER A 74 1.77 9.01 31.22
CA SER A 74 1.89 10.47 31.38
C SER A 74 1.63 11.19 30.06
N ILE A 75 2.13 10.64 28.95
CA ILE A 75 1.86 11.16 27.60
C ILE A 75 0.37 11.03 27.27
N GLU A 76 -0.24 9.88 27.56
CA GLU A 76 -1.68 9.66 27.35
C GLU A 76 -2.54 10.70 28.08
N LYS A 77 -2.25 10.96 29.35
CA LYS A 77 -2.97 11.96 30.17
C LYS A 77 -2.78 13.40 29.68
N ILE A 78 -1.60 13.73 29.14
CA ILE A 78 -1.36 15.03 28.51
C ILE A 78 -2.21 15.13 27.23
N MET A 79 -2.20 14.10 26.38
CA MET A 79 -2.97 14.08 25.14
C MET A 79 -4.49 14.10 25.36
N SER A 80 -4.99 13.40 26.39
CA SER A 80 -6.41 13.40 26.77
C SER A 80 -6.84 14.65 27.53
N ARG A 81 -5.90 15.55 27.85
CA ARG A 81 -6.13 16.74 28.69
C ARG A 81 -6.69 16.39 30.08
N GLU A 82 -6.27 15.26 30.66
CA GLU A 82 -6.51 14.95 32.08
C GLU A 82 -5.51 15.64 33.00
N SER A 83 -4.33 15.97 32.46
CA SER A 83 -3.26 16.67 33.16
C SER A 83 -2.74 17.82 32.31
N TRP A 84 -2.05 18.78 32.93
CA TRP A 84 -1.49 19.95 32.25
C TRP A 84 -2.53 20.78 31.48
N THR A 85 -3.78 20.81 31.94
CA THR A 85 -4.92 21.45 31.27
C THR A 85 -4.88 22.99 31.25
N HIS A 86 -3.98 23.58 32.02
CA HIS A 86 -3.78 25.03 32.08
C HIS A 86 -2.89 25.56 30.95
N ILE A 87 -2.29 24.66 30.16
CA ILE A 87 -1.59 24.97 28.91
C ILE A 87 -2.61 24.92 27.78
#